data_AF-A0A2R6CXZ2-F1
#
_entry.id   AF-A0A2R6CXZ2-F1
#
_cell.length_a   1.000
_cell.length_b   1.000
_cell.length_c   1.000
_cell.angle_alpha   90.00
_cell.angle_beta   90.00
_cell.angle_gamma   90.00
#
_symmetry.space_group_name_H-M   'P 1'
#
loop_
_entity.id
_entity.type
_entity.pdbx_description
1 polymer ?
#
loop_
_entity_poly.entity_id
_entity_poly.type
_entity_poly.pdbx_seq_one_letter_code
_entity_poly.pdbx_strand_id
1 'polypeptide(L)' 'MKHTHIPKLADMGFVEWDRETGTLSKGTNWSEVEPLLELLRDNRDELPEEWLTAPTTDE' A
#
# COMPACT_ATOMS: atom_id res chain seq x y z
N MET A 1 4.51 15.97 -6.80
CA MET A 1 3.98 14.82 -6.02
C MET A 1 5.15 14.03 -5.45
N LYS A 2 5.29 13.98 -4.12
CA LYS A 2 6.25 13.09 -3.45
C LYS A 2 5.49 11.84 -3.05
N HIS A 3 5.84 10.69 -3.63
CA HIS A 3 5.38 9.41 -3.13
C HIS A 3 6.14 9.11 -1.84
N THR A 4 5.53 9.35 -0.69
CA THR A 4 6.18 9.17 0.63
C THR A 4 6.08 7.73 1.13
N HIS A 5 5.05 6.99 0.71
CA HIS A 5 4.75 5.66 1.26
C HIS A 5 5.28 4.51 0.41
N ILE A 6 5.24 4.62 -0.92
CA ILE A 6 5.76 3.59 -1.83
C ILE A 6 7.25 3.30 -1.58
N PRO A 7 8.14 4.31 -1.43
CA PRO A 7 9.54 4.03 -1.10
C PRO A 7 9.70 3.24 0.20
N LYS A 8 8.92 3.57 1.24
CA LYS A 8 8.98 2.85 2.52
C LYS A 8 8.54 1.39 2.39
N LEU A 9 7.46 1.14 1.65
CA LEU A 9 6.99 -0.23 1.39
C LEU A 9 8.00 -1.03 0.55
N ALA A 10 8.72 -0.36 -0.36
CA ALA A 10 9.78 -0.97 -1.14
C ALA A 10 11.02 -1.28 -0.29
N ASP A 11 11.43 -0.36 0.59
CA ASP A 11 12.53 -0.56 1.54
C ASP A 11 12.24 -1.73 2.50
N MET A 12 10.97 -1.95 2.85
CA MET A 12 10.51 -3.09 3.68
C MET A 12 10.34 -4.40 2.88
N GLY A 13 10.51 -4.36 1.56
CA GLY A 13 10.39 -5.54 0.69
C GLY A 13 8.96 -6.02 0.43
N PHE A 14 7.94 -5.23 0.77
CA PHE A 14 6.55 -5.58 0.49
C PHE A 14 6.19 -5.34 -0.96
N VAL A 15 6.74 -4.31 -1.58
CA VAL A 15 6.52 -3.99 -2.98
C VAL A 15 7.84 -3.77 -3.70
N GLU A 16 7.85 -3.96 -5.01
CA GLU A 16 8.92 -3.47 -5.88
C GLU A 16 8.36 -2.31 -6.68
N TRP A 17 9.12 -1.23 -6.77
CA TRP A 17 8.72 -0.03 -7.50
C TRP A 17 9.74 0.31 -8.58
N ASP A 18 9.30 0.16 -9.82
CA ASP A 18 10.01 0.66 -10.99
C ASP A 18 9.69 2.15 -11.14
N ARG A 19 10.70 3.00 -10.89
CA ARG A 19 10.57 4.46 -10.97
C ARG A 19 10.62 4.99 -12.40
N GLU A 20 11.16 4.21 -13.34
CA GLU A 20 11.25 4.58 -14.75
C GLU A 20 9.92 4.36 -15.45
N THR A 21 9.27 3.22 -15.19
CA THR A 21 7.96 2.89 -15.77
C THR A 21 6.77 3.31 -14.89
N GLY A 22 7.01 3.60 -13.61
CA GLY A 22 5.96 3.90 -12.64
C GLY A 22 5.19 2.66 -12.18
N THR A 23 5.71 1.46 -12.41
CA THR A 23 5.03 0.20 -12.15
C THR A 23 5.31 -0.32 -10.75
N LEU A 24 4.28 -0.92 -10.13
CA LEU A 24 4.34 -1.57 -8.82
C LEU A 24 4.13 -3.08 -8.96
N SER A 25 5.01 -3.87 -8.36
CA SER A 25 4.91 -5.34 -8.26
C SER A 25 5.01 -5.81 -6.81
N LYS A 26 4.63 -7.06 -6.56
CA LYS A 26 4.76 -7.71 -5.24
C LYS A 26 6.26 -7.90 -4.93
N GLY A 27 6.68 -7.46 -3.76
CA GLY A 27 8.05 -7.69 -3.28
C GLY A 27 8.20 -9.05 -2.60
N THR A 28 9.43 -9.40 -2.22
CA THR A 28 9.77 -10.70 -1.62
C THR A 28 9.00 -11.00 -0.33
N ASN A 29 8.64 -9.98 0.45
CA ASN A 29 7.93 -10.12 1.73
C ASN A 29 6.40 -9.98 1.59
N TRP A 30 5.87 -9.96 0.36
CA TRP A 30 4.44 -9.72 0.13
C TRP A 30 3.53 -10.71 0.86
N SER A 31 3.93 -11.97 0.95
CA SER A 31 3.15 -13.04 1.60
C SER A 31 2.86 -12.77 3.08
N GLU A 32 3.63 -11.91 3.74
CA GLU A 32 3.40 -11.54 5.14
C GLU A 32 2.19 -10.61 5.30
N VAL A 33 1.94 -9.75 4.30
CA VAL A 33 0.86 -8.75 4.34
C VAL A 33 -0.33 -9.13 3.47
N GLU A 34 -0.14 -10.02 2.50
CA GLU A 34 -1.18 -10.49 1.59
C GLU A 34 -2.45 -10.94 2.30
N PRO A 35 -2.42 -11.80 3.34
CA PRO A 35 -3.64 -12.25 4.01
C PRO A 35 -4.41 -11.11 4.67
N LEU A 36 -3.70 -10.13 5.22
CA LEU A 36 -4.33 -8.95 5.83
C LEU A 36 -4.96 -8.06 4.75
N LEU A 37 -4.27 -7.85 3.62
CA LEU A 37 -4.78 -7.04 2.51
C LEU A 37 -6.01 -7.69 1.86
N GLU A 38 -6.02 -9.02 1.74
CA GLU A 38 -7.18 -9.77 1.28
C GLU A 38 -8.36 -9.62 2.25
N LEU A 39 -8.13 -9.77 3.54
CA LEU A 39 -9.16 -9.57 4.57
C LEU A 39 -9.76 -8.14 4.49
N LEU A 40 -8.91 -7.12 4.37
CA LEU A 40 -9.37 -5.73 4.26
C LEU A 40 -10.14 -5.48 2.95
N ARG A 41 -9.73 -6.12 1.85
CA ARG A 41 -10.43 -6.01 0.57
C ARG A 41 -11.81 -6.67 0.63
N ASP A 42 -11.88 -7.85 1.23
CA ASP A 42 -13.10 -8.66 1.25
C ASP A 42 -14.14 -8.09 2.24
N ASN A 43 -13.71 -7.37 3.28
CA ASN A 43 -14.59 -6.71 4.27
C ASN A 43 -14.63 -5.18 4.09
N ARG A 44 -14.41 -4.68 2.87
CA ARG A 44 -14.27 -3.24 2.61
C ARG A 44 -15.46 -2.41 3.11
N ASP A 45 -16.68 -2.95 3.00
CA ASP A 45 -17.92 -2.27 3.41
C ASP A 45 -18.10 -2.20 4.93
N GLU A 46 -17.30 -2.98 5.69
CA GLU A 46 -17.30 -2.99 7.16
C GLU A 46 -16.14 -2.18 7.75
N LEU A 47 -15.27 -1.61 6.90
CA LEU A 47 -14.16 -0.78 7.36
C LEU A 47 -14.67 0.57 7.88
N PRO A 48 -14.05 1.12 8.94
CA PRO A 48 -14.36 2.48 9.38
C PRO A 48 -14.21 3.49 8.25
N GLU A 49 -15.20 4.38 8.06
CA GLU A 49 -15.15 5.44 7.02
C GLU A 49 -13.90 6.34 7.16
N GLU A 50 -13.41 6.50 8.39
CA GLU A 50 -12.19 7.22 8.75
C GLU A 50 -10.92 6.65 8.10
N TRP A 51 -10.92 5.36 7.74
CA TRP A 51 -9.77 4.71 7.08
C TRP A 51 -9.80 4.86 5.56
N LEU A 52 -10.99 5.00 4.99
CA LEU A 52 -11.19 5.21 3.55
C LEU A 52 -10.98 6.68 3.15
N THR A 53 -11.12 7.58 4.12
CA THR A 53 -10.76 9.00 4.02
C THR A 53 -9.34 9.19 4.50
N ALA A 54 -8.36 8.73 3.72
CA ALA A 54 -6.95 9.08 4.00
C ALA A 54 -6.86 10.61 4.21
N PRO A 55 -6.16 11.10 5.26
CA PRO A 55 -5.89 12.52 5.37
C PRO A 55 -5.18 12.93 4.09
N THR A 56 -5.78 13.86 3.35
CA THR A 56 -5.07 14.61 2.34
C THR A 56 -3.90 15.25 3.08
N THR A 57 -2.70 14.73 2.88
CA THR A 57 -1.48 15.40 3.34
C THR A 57 -1.37 16.68 2.52
N ASP A 58 -2.04 17.72 2.99
CA ASP A 58 -1.69 19.11 2.75
C ASP A 58 -0.71 19.48 3.87
N GLU A 59 0.59 19.23 3.61
CA GLU A 59 1.78 19.98 4.10
C GLU A 59 3.08 19.27 3.65
#